data_AF-A0AAV9EIX0-F1
#
_entry.id   AF-A0AAV9EIX0-F1
#
_cell.length_a   1.000
_cell.length_b   1.000
_cell.length_c   1.000
_cell.angle_alpha   90.00
_cell.angle_beta   90.00
_cell.angle_gamma   90.00
#
_symmetry.space_group_name_H-M   'P 1'
#
loop_
_entity.id
_entity.type
_entity.pdbx_description
1 polymer ?
#
loop_
_entity_poly.entity_id
_entity_poly.type
_entity_poly.pdbx_seq_one_letter_code
_entity_poly.pdbx_strand_id
1 'polypeptide(L)'
;MNMQLSQSPFDKRPSYDAIQGANVTPTTFYNIGDFEIQDNLGRIWVDIGTSETLLLDILINALNNISSDYIGIRQVVFGGSEFGNWKESLTAEEAGCSVHKI
;
A
#
# COMPACT_ATOMS: atom_id res chain seq x y z
N MET A 1 -23.14 6.22 -10.18
CA MET A 1 -22.78 4.81 -10.40
C MET A 1 -23.96 3.95 -9.94
N ASN A 2 -24.72 3.39 -10.89
CA ASN A 2 -25.94 2.63 -10.58
C ASN A 2 -25.58 1.14 -10.49
N MET A 3 -25.51 0.60 -9.27
CA MET A 3 -25.32 -0.84 -9.01
C MET A 3 -26.68 -1.55 -8.92
N GLN A 4 -27.43 -1.59 -10.01
CA GLN A 4 -28.59 -2.47 -10.17
C GLN A 4 -28.35 -3.40 -11.36
N LEU A 5 -27.49 -4.40 -11.17
CA LEU A 5 -27.24 -5.48 -12.12
C LEU A 5 -27.73 -6.86 -11.61
N SER A 6 -28.45 -6.91 -10.49
CA SER A 6 -28.77 -8.18 -9.82
C SER A 6 -30.05 -8.89 -10.31
N GLN A 7 -30.72 -8.43 -11.36
CA GLN A 7 -32.04 -8.96 -11.76
C GLN A 7 -32.13 -9.45 -13.21
N SER A 8 -31.04 -9.44 -13.99
CA SER A 8 -31.04 -10.11 -15.29
C SER A 8 -30.74 -11.60 -15.09
N PRO A 9 -31.57 -12.53 -15.59
CA PRO A 9 -31.24 -13.94 -15.59
C PRO A 9 -29.92 -14.15 -16.35
N PHE A 10 -28.91 -14.66 -15.66
CA PHE A 10 -27.63 -14.99 -16.29
C PHE A 10 -27.79 -16.31 -17.07
N ASP A 11 -27.93 -16.22 -18.39
CA ASP A 11 -27.98 -17.37 -19.30
C ASP A 11 -26.70 -18.23 -19.28
N LYS A 12 -25.61 -17.69 -18.73
CA LYS A 12 -24.31 -18.36 -18.67
C LYS A 12 -23.67 -18.15 -17.30
N ARG A 13 -23.04 -19.20 -16.77
CA ARG A 13 -22.21 -19.07 -15.56
C ARG A 13 -21.13 -18.02 -15.82
N PRO A 14 -20.93 -17.05 -14.92
CA PRO A 14 -19.77 -16.16 -14.98
C PRO A 14 -18.51 -17.02 -15.03
N SER A 15 -17.77 -16.97 -16.13
CA SER A 15 -16.47 -17.64 -16.27
C SER A 15 -15.39 -16.59 -16.15
N TYR A 16 -14.55 -16.72 -15.13
CA TYR A 16 -13.37 -15.87 -14.98
C TYR A 16 -12.36 -16.22 -16.08
N ASP A 17 -12.01 -15.23 -16.90
CA ASP A 17 -10.92 -15.34 -17.87
C ASP A 17 -9.69 -14.67 -17.28
N ALA A 18 -8.72 -15.47 -16.83
CA ALA A 18 -7.50 -14.97 -16.20
C ALA A 18 -6.61 -14.18 -17.17
N ILE A 19 -6.69 -14.47 -18.48
CA ILE A 19 -5.91 -13.78 -19.51
C ILE A 19 -6.52 -12.42 -19.78
N GLN A 20 -7.84 -12.33 -19.90
CA GLN A 20 -8.51 -11.04 -20.03
C GLN A 20 -8.39 -10.22 -18.74
N GLY A 21 -8.60 -10.83 -17.57
CA GLY A 21 -8.48 -10.16 -16.27
C GLY A 21 -7.12 -9.50 -16.05
N ALA A 22 -6.02 -10.15 -16.45
CA ALA A 22 -4.68 -9.56 -16.40
C ALA A 22 -4.48 -8.38 -17.35
N ASN A 23 -5.29 -8.26 -18.41
CA ASN A 23 -5.25 -7.19 -19.40
C ASN A 23 -6.25 -6.06 -19.11
N VAL A 24 -7.16 -6.21 -18.15
CA VAL A 24 -8.11 -5.15 -17.76
C VAL A 24 -7.60 -4.44 -16.50
N THR A 25 -7.03 -3.25 -16.74
CA THR A 25 -6.64 -2.21 -15.76
C THR A 25 -5.32 -2.49 -15.02
N PRO A 26 -4.35 -1.55 -15.04
CA PRO A 26 -3.05 -1.74 -14.40
C PRO A 26 -3.21 -1.79 -12.87
N THR A 27 -2.32 -2.52 -12.23
CA THR A 27 -2.25 -2.74 -10.79
C THR A 27 -2.10 -1.41 -10.02
N THR A 28 -2.83 -1.27 -8.90
CA THR A 28 -2.91 -0.08 -8.03
C THR A 28 -1.56 0.32 -7.38
N PHE A 29 -0.54 -0.56 -7.45
CA PHE A 29 0.85 -0.24 -7.10
C PHE A 29 1.73 -0.57 -8.30
N TYR A 30 2.40 0.45 -8.85
CA TYR A 30 3.27 0.28 -10.02
C TYR A 30 4.65 -0.23 -9.60
N ASN A 31 5.08 0.13 -8.39
CA ASN A 31 6.32 -0.33 -7.78
C ASN A 31 6.27 -0.11 -6.25
N ILE A 32 6.99 -0.93 -5.49
CA ILE A 32 7.12 -0.82 -4.04
C ILE A 32 8.59 -1.07 -3.67
N GLY A 33 9.13 -0.21 -2.81
CA GLY A 33 10.47 -0.38 -2.25
C GLY A 33 10.45 -1.31 -1.06
N ASP A 34 11.64 -1.70 -0.61
CA ASP A 34 11.80 -2.46 0.62
C ASP A 34 11.27 -1.67 1.83
N PHE A 35 10.77 -2.40 2.84
CA PHE A 35 10.36 -1.79 4.10
C PHE A 35 11.57 -1.61 5.01
N GLU A 36 11.89 -0.36 5.32
CA GLU A 36 13.02 0.01 6.15
C GLU A 36 12.52 0.38 7.55
N ILE A 37 13.17 -0.14 8.59
CA ILE A 37 12.85 0.17 9.99
C ILE A 37 14.11 0.69 10.65
N GLN A 38 14.01 1.84 11.33
CA GLN A 38 15.04 2.43 12.17
C GLN A 38 14.42 2.81 13.52
N ASP A 39 14.86 2.16 14.59
CA ASP A 39 14.27 2.34 15.93
C ASP A 39 12.73 2.19 15.92
N ASN A 40 12.00 3.29 16.14
CA ASN A 40 10.53 3.35 16.15
C ASN A 40 9.96 3.97 14.87
N LEU A 41 10.78 4.14 13.83
CA LEU A 41 10.40 4.71 12.54
C LEU A 41 10.38 3.62 11.48
N GLY A 42 9.31 3.58 10.69
CA GLY A 42 9.21 2.76 9.50
C GLY A 42 9.11 3.65 8.26
N ARG A 43 9.82 3.27 7.20
CA ARG A 43 9.79 3.97 5.90
C ARG A 43 9.58 2.96 4.79
N ILE A 44 8.74 3.34 3.84
CA ILE A 44 8.54 2.60 2.60
C ILE A 44 8.31 3.58 1.47
N TRP A 45 8.90 3.27 0.31
CA TRP A 45 8.60 3.98 -0.92
C TRP A 45 7.56 3.20 -1.70
N VAL A 46 6.52 3.90 -2.18
CA VAL A 46 5.42 3.29 -2.91
C VAL A 46 5.09 4.16 -4.12
N ASP A 47 5.13 3.56 -5.31
CA ASP A 47 4.57 4.18 -6.51
C ASP A 47 3.08 3.85 -6.61
N ILE A 48 2.30 4.82 -6.16
CA ILE A 48 0.83 4.79 -6.12
C ILE A 48 0.18 5.03 -7.49
N GLY A 49 0.96 5.44 -8.50
CA GLY A 49 0.45 5.85 -9.80
C GLY A 49 -0.52 7.05 -9.76
N THR A 50 -1.04 7.42 -10.93
CA THR A 50 -1.92 8.59 -11.10
C THR A 50 -3.40 8.26 -11.27
N SER A 51 -3.75 6.97 -11.36
CA SER A 51 -5.07 6.54 -11.85
C SER A 51 -6.08 6.21 -10.75
N GLU A 52 -5.65 6.04 -9.50
CA GLU A 52 -6.51 5.53 -8.43
C GLU A 52 -6.76 6.58 -7.34
N THR A 53 -7.91 7.25 -7.40
CA THR A 53 -8.28 8.34 -6.47
C THR A 53 -8.56 7.88 -5.04
N LEU A 54 -8.82 6.59 -4.80
CA LEU A 54 -9.22 6.05 -3.49
C LEU A 54 -8.08 5.34 -2.74
N LEU A 55 -6.91 5.18 -3.36
CA LEU A 55 -5.85 4.37 -2.77
C LEU A 55 -5.37 4.95 -1.44
N LEU A 56 -5.19 6.26 -1.35
CA LEU A 56 -4.77 6.92 -0.12
C LEU A 56 -5.82 6.76 1.00
N ASP A 57 -7.11 6.85 0.67
CA ASP A 57 -8.18 6.64 1.66
C ASP A 57 -8.14 5.21 2.22
N ILE A 58 -7.98 4.21 1.34
CA ILE A 58 -7.88 2.80 1.74
C ILE A 58 -6.61 2.57 2.57
N LEU A 59 -5.47 3.13 2.16
CA LEU A 59 -4.20 3.01 2.87
C LEU A 59 -4.27 3.63 4.27
N ILE A 60 -4.82 4.84 4.39
CA ILE A 60 -4.98 5.51 5.70
C ILE A 60 -5.90 4.69 6.60
N ASN A 61 -7.00 4.13 6.07
CA ASN A 61 -7.89 3.28 6.84
C ASN A 61 -7.20 1.98 7.30
N ALA A 62 -6.39 1.37 6.43
CA ALA A 62 -5.59 0.20 6.78
C ALA A 62 -4.58 0.53 7.90
N LEU A 63 -3.86 1.65 7.79
CA LEU A 63 -2.92 2.10 8.82
C LEU A 63 -3.62 2.39 10.16
N ASN A 64 -4.82 2.98 10.13
CA ASN A 64 -5.61 3.20 11.34
C ASN A 64 -6.00 1.88 12.04
N ASN A 65 -6.42 0.87 11.28
CA ASN A 65 -6.70 -0.45 11.85
C ASN A 65 -5.43 -1.10 12.41
N ILE A 66 -4.32 -1.05 11.68
CA ILE A 66 -3.02 -1.57 12.16
C ILE A 66 -2.58 -0.86 13.45
N SER A 67 -2.79 0.45 13.51
CA SER A 67 -2.49 1.26 14.69
C SER A 67 -3.32 0.85 15.90
N SER A 68 -4.62 0.60 15.71
CA SER A 68 -5.53 0.16 16.76
C SER A 68 -5.16 -1.23 17.29
N ASP A 69 -4.89 -2.16 16.38
CA ASP A 69 -4.92 -3.58 16.72
C ASP A 69 -3.55 -4.16 17.06
N TYR A 70 -2.46 -3.53 16.60
CA TYR A 70 -1.12 -4.11 16.70
C TYR A 70 -0.06 -3.19 17.32
N ILE A 71 0.19 -2.01 16.75
CA ILE A 71 1.46 -1.29 16.99
C ILE A 71 1.34 0.16 17.51
N GLY A 72 0.15 0.78 17.50
CA GLY A 72 -0.02 2.16 17.98
C GLY A 72 0.81 3.19 17.19
N ILE A 73 0.33 3.58 16.00
CA ILE A 73 1.02 4.55 15.14
C ILE A 73 0.75 5.97 15.66
N ARG A 74 1.81 6.68 16.06
CA ARG A 74 1.70 8.07 16.58
C ARG A 74 1.54 9.11 15.47
N GLN A 75 2.20 8.91 14.34
CA GLN A 75 2.23 9.86 13.24
C GLN A 75 2.52 9.14 11.92
N VAL A 76 1.79 9.52 10.88
CA VAL A 76 2.04 9.12 9.50
C VAL A 76 2.34 10.38 8.70
N VAL A 77 3.39 10.36 7.89
CA VAL A 77 3.77 11.46 7.01
C VAL A 77 3.91 10.92 5.59
N PHE A 78 3.34 11.67 4.63
CA PHE A 78 3.43 11.37 3.21
C PHE A 78 4.37 12.36 2.54
N GLY A 79 5.35 11.84 1.80
CA GLY A 79 6.38 12.65 1.15
C GLY A 79 7.36 13.31 2.11
N GLY A 80 8.21 14.18 1.56
CA GLY A 80 9.34 14.80 2.27
C GLY A 80 10.65 14.02 2.09
N SER A 81 11.77 14.74 2.14
CA SER A 81 13.11 14.14 2.12
C SER A 81 13.55 13.66 3.50
N GLU A 82 12.97 14.21 4.56
CA GLU A 82 13.41 14.01 5.94
C GLU A 82 12.19 13.87 6.86
N PHE A 83 12.16 12.80 7.66
CA PHE A 83 11.15 12.62 8.71
C PHE A 83 11.82 12.32 10.06
N GLY A 84 11.57 13.19 11.05
CA GLY A 84 12.11 13.02 12.40
C GLY A 84 13.63 12.96 12.42
N ASN A 85 14.17 11.95 13.10
CA ASN A 85 15.62 11.69 13.19
C ASN A 85 16.09 10.64 12.18
N TRP A 86 15.36 10.44 11.07
CA TRP A 86 15.76 9.46 10.05
C TRP A 86 17.14 9.78 9.49
N LYS A 87 18.10 8.88 9.69
CA LYS A 87 19.48 9.07 9.21
C LYS A 87 19.72 8.27 7.94
N GLU A 88 19.77 8.95 6.79
CA GLU A 88 20.05 8.32 5.48
C GLU A 88 21.37 7.53 5.45
N SER A 89 22.35 7.91 6.29
CA SER A 89 23.67 7.27 6.33
C SER A 89 23.74 5.97 7.13
N LEU A 90 22.66 5.55 7.79
CA LEU A 90 22.63 4.34 8.62
C LEU A 90 21.96 3.19 7.86
N THR A 91 22.65 2.66 6.85
CA THR A 91 22.25 1.45 6.12
C THR A 91 22.88 0.17 6.68
N ALA A 92 23.64 0.26 7.78
CA ALA A 92 24.29 -0.87 8.41
C ALA A 92 23.39 -1.50 9.49
N GLU A 93 23.22 -2.82 9.45
CA GLU A 93 22.46 -3.62 10.44
C GLU A 93 22.95 -3.41 11.89
N GLU A 94 24.19 -2.94 12.06
CA GLU A 94 24.82 -2.65 13.34
C GLU A 94 24.26 -1.41 14.07
N ALA A 95 23.45 -0.59 13.42
CA ALA A 95 22.93 0.67 13.96
C ALA A 95 21.43 0.65 14.33
N GLY A 96 20.81 -0.54 14.43
CA GLY A 96 19.36 -0.66 14.72
C GLY A 96 18.46 -0.44 13.50
N CYS A 97 19.04 -0.49 12.30
CA CYS A 97 18.31 -0.47 11.03
C CYS A 97 18.08 -1.89 10.51
N SER A 98 16.87 -2.21 10.10
CA SER A 98 16.54 -3.46 9.41
C SER A 98 15.76 -3.19 8.14
N VAL A 99 16.06 -3.95 7.09
CA VAL A 99 15.40 -3.84 5.78
C VAL A 99 14.69 -5.15 5.49
N HIS A 100 13.39 -5.08 5.25
CA HIS A 100 12.54 -6.22 4.93
C HIS A 100 12.11 -6.13 3.47
N LYS A 101 12.52 -7.13 2.69
CA LYS A 101 12.12 -7.26 1.29
C LYS A 101 10.65 -7.65 1.19
N ILE A 102 9.93 -7.00 0.28
CA ILE A 102 8.50 -7.21 0.02
C ILE A 102 8.33 -7.88 -1.34
#